data_AF-A0A9D4M4R9-F1
#
_entry.id   AF-A0A9D4M4R9-F1
#
_cell.length_a   1.000
_cell.length_b   1.000
_cell.length_c   1.000
_cell.angle_alpha   90.00
_cell.angle_beta   90.00
_cell.angle_gamma   90.00
#
_symmetry.space_group_name_H-M   'P 1'
#
loop_
_entity.id
_entity.type
_entity.pdbx_description
1 polymer ?
#
loop_
_entity_poly.entity_id
_entity_poly.type
_entity_poly.pdbx_seq_one_letter_code
_entity_poly.pdbx_strand_id
1 'polypeptide(L)'
;MVTVATLTATNNSQEFIDMNRFSSFQKLIRVTANVLRCIHYCRNGRKPAGIELTIQEMTEAETEYIGTCQMTSYPEEIQCLTDNKKVSPLV
;
A
#
# COMPACT_ATOMS: atom_id res chain seq x y z
N MET A 1 -29.44 -11.28 16.05
CA MET A 1 -28.22 -10.62 16.58
C MET A 1 -27.14 -10.76 15.53
N VAL A 2 -26.83 -9.69 14.82
CA VAL A 2 -25.76 -9.69 13.79
C VAL A 2 -24.47 -9.29 14.49
N THR A 3 -23.51 -10.22 14.57
CA THR A 3 -22.21 -9.97 15.15
C THR A 3 -21.40 -9.11 14.19
N VAL A 4 -21.33 -7.80 14.44
CA VAL A 4 -20.43 -6.90 13.70
C VAL A 4 -19.02 -7.15 14.20
N ALA A 5 -18.17 -7.74 13.36
CA ALA A 5 -16.74 -7.88 13.66
C ALA A 5 -16.08 -6.51 13.50
N THR A 6 -15.93 -5.79 14.62
CA THR A 6 -15.19 -4.53 14.65
C THR A 6 -13.70 -4.86 14.50
N LEU A 7 -13.13 -4.64 13.31
CA LEU A 7 -11.68 -4.64 13.11
C LEU A 7 -11.10 -3.47 13.89
N THR A 8 -10.65 -3.71 15.12
CA THR A 8 -9.87 -2.74 15.87
C THR A 8 -8.53 -2.59 15.18
N ALA A 9 -8.32 -1.48 14.47
CA ALA A 9 -7.02 -1.08 13.96
C ALA A 9 -6.07 -0.92 15.16
N THR A 10 -5.31 -1.97 15.47
CA THR A 10 -4.25 -1.88 16.46
C THR A 10 -3.16 -0.99 15.88
N ASN A 11 -2.91 0.16 16.51
CA ASN A 11 -1.78 1.07 16.25
C ASN A 11 -0.44 0.44 16.65
N ASN A 12 -0.24 -0.85 16.35
CA ASN A 12 1.09 -1.43 16.36
C ASN A 12 1.73 -1.03 15.03
N SER A 13 2.64 -0.06 15.08
CA SER A 13 3.53 0.31 13.97
C SER A 13 4.50 -0.81 13.59
N GLN A 14 4.13 -2.08 13.78
CA GLN A 14 4.82 -3.18 13.14
C GLN A 14 4.50 -3.09 11.65
N GLU A 15 5.55 -3.08 10.82
CA GLU A 15 5.40 -3.22 9.38
C GLU A 15 4.44 -4.37 9.07
N PHE A 16 3.32 -4.04 8.45
CA PHE A 16 2.30 -5.01 8.05
C PHE A 16 2.88 -6.10 7.14
N ILE A 17 3.95 -5.78 6.41
CA ILE A 17 4.68 -6.67 5.52
C ILE A 17 6.18 -6.45 5.70
N ASP A 18 6.87 -7.44 6.26
CA ASP A 18 8.33 -7.48 6.31
C ASP A 18 8.89 -7.78 4.91
N MET A 19 9.44 -6.76 4.27
CA MET A 19 9.96 -6.82 2.90
C MET A 19 11.09 -7.84 2.73
N ASN A 20 11.87 -8.10 3.79
CA ASN A 20 13.02 -9.02 3.74
C ASN A 20 12.61 -10.49 3.62
N ARG A 21 11.33 -10.80 3.82
CA ARG A 21 10.79 -12.17 3.66
C ARG A 21 10.58 -12.56 2.20
N PHE A 22 10.71 -11.60 1.27
CA PHE A 22 10.47 -11.83 -0.14
C PHE A 22 11.78 -11.92 -0.90
N SER A 23 11.95 -13.01 -1.65
CA SER A 23 13.17 -13.23 -2.44
C SER A 23 13.29 -12.31 -3.67
N SER A 24 12.25 -11.54 -4.00
CA SER A 24 12.27 -10.54 -5.06
C SER A 24 11.15 -9.52 -4.91
N PHE A 25 11.39 -8.30 -5.39
CA PHE A 25 10.40 -7.23 -5.42
C PHE A 25 9.13 -7.63 -6.17
N GLN A 26 9.26 -8.31 -7.31
CA GLN A 26 8.09 -8.75 -8.09
C GLN A 26 7.18 -9.71 -7.30
N LYS A 27 7.74 -10.57 -6.43
CA LYS A 27 6.93 -11.45 -5.57
C LYS A 27 6.17 -10.65 -4.52
N LEU A 28 6.82 -9.65 -3.92
CA LEU A 28 6.20 -8.71 -2.98
C LEU A 28 5.02 -7.98 -3.62
N ILE A 29 5.22 -7.41 -4.82
CA ILE A 29 4.17 -6.70 -5.56
C ILE A 29 2.98 -7.61 -5.86
N ARG A 30 3.21 -8.86 -6.30
CA ARG A 30 2.12 -9.81 -6.56
C ARG A 30 1.30 -10.14 -5.31
N VAL A 31 1.95 -10.35 -4.18
CA VAL A 31 1.23 -10.61 -2.92
C VAL A 31 0.42 -9.38 -2.51
N THR A 32 1.01 -8.20 -2.60
CA THR A 32 0.36 -6.95 -2.21
C THR A 32 -0.81 -6.60 -3.11
N ALA A 33 -0.68 -6.82 -4.42
CA ALA A 33 -1.77 -6.64 -5.37
C ALA A 33 -2.96 -7.58 -5.07
N ASN A 34 -2.71 -8.82 -4.64
CA ASN A 34 -3.79 -9.72 -4.19
C ASN A 34 -4.47 -9.22 -2.91
N VAL A 35 -3.70 -8.66 -1.96
CA VAL A 35 -4.26 -8.06 -0.74
C VAL A 35 -5.12 -6.86 -1.08
N LEU A 36 -4.65 -5.94 -1.93
CA LEU A 36 -5.42 -4.77 -2.38
C LEU A 36 -6.68 -5.18 -3.14
N ARG A 37 -6.59 -6.16 -4.05
CA ARG A 37 -7.76 -6.75 -4.72
C ARG A 37 -8.79 -7.27 -3.71
N CYS A 38 -8.34 -7.99 -2.69
CA CYS A 38 -9.22 -8.50 -1.63
C CYS A 38 -9.90 -7.35 -0.88
N ILE A 39 -9.14 -6.31 -0.52
CA ILE A 39 -9.67 -5.12 0.14
C ILE A 39 -10.71 -4.41 -0.75
N HIS A 40 -10.42 -4.21 -2.03
CA HIS A 40 -11.34 -3.61 -3.00
C HIS A 40 -12.61 -4.44 -3.18
N TYR A 41 -12.48 -5.76 -3.21
CA TYR A 41 -13.63 -6.67 -3.23
C TYR A 41 -14.49 -6.52 -1.97
N CYS A 42 -13.87 -6.52 -0.79
CA CYS A 42 -14.58 -6.35 0.48
C CYS A 42 -15.27 -4.99 0.60
N ARG A 43 -14.67 -3.91 0.06
CA ARG A 43 -15.21 -2.56 0.12
C ARG A 43 -16.32 -2.31 -0.90
N ASN A 44 -16.16 -2.80 -2.13
CA ASN A 44 -17.00 -2.42 -3.26
C ASN A 44 -17.92 -3.54 -3.76
N GLY A 45 -17.76 -4.77 -3.27
CA GLY A 45 -18.52 -5.96 -3.70
C GLY A 45 -18.26 -6.39 -5.16
N ARG A 46 -17.35 -5.72 -5.86
CA ARG A 46 -17.04 -6.01 -7.27
C ARG A 46 -16.08 -7.18 -7.38
N LYS A 47 -16.59 -8.31 -7.86
CA LYS A 47 -15.76 -9.48 -8.14
C LYS A 47 -14.68 -9.13 -9.17
N PRO A 48 -13.44 -9.63 -8.99
CA PRO A 48 -12.41 -9.47 -9.99
C PRO A 48 -12.83 -10.14 -11.30
N ALA A 49 -12.40 -9.59 -12.43
CA ALA A 49 -12.73 -10.09 -13.77
C ALA A 49 -12.09 -11.47 -14.06
N GLY A 50 -11.09 -11.87 -13.29
CA GLY A 50 -10.40 -13.15 -13.44
C GLY A 50 -9.50 -13.48 -12.25
N ILE A 51 -8.82 -14.63 -12.34
CA ILE A 51 -7.89 -15.13 -11.32
C ILE A 51 -6.56 -14.36 -11.41
N GLU A 52 -6.08 -14.12 -12.63
CA GLU A 52 -4.80 -13.44 -12.88
C GLU A 52 -4.83 -11.98 -12.44
N LEU A 53 -3.70 -11.49 -11.92
CA LEU A 53 -3.50 -10.06 -11.63
C LEU A 53 -3.42 -9.28 -12.93
N THR A 54 -4.18 -8.19 -13.00
CA THR A 54 -4.04 -7.22 -14.09
C THR A 54 -2.78 -6.40 -13.88
N ILE A 55 -2.25 -5.85 -14.99
CA ILE A 55 -1.11 -4.92 -14.94
C ILE A 55 -1.44 -3.73 -14.02
N GLN A 56 -2.68 -3.22 -14.09
CA GLN A 56 -3.13 -2.10 -13.28
C GLN A 56 -3.05 -2.40 -11.77
N GLU A 57 -3.50 -3.57 -11.32
CA GLU A 57 -3.42 -3.97 -9.91
C GLU A 57 -1.97 -4.13 -9.44
N MET A 58 -1.09 -4.61 -10.32
CA MET A 58 0.35 -4.68 -10.02
C MET A 58 0.98 -3.30 -9.91
N THR A 59 0.64 -2.38 -10.83
CA THR A 59 1.12 -0.99 -10.82
C THR A 59 0.60 -0.22 -9.60
N GLU A 60 -0.65 -0.44 -9.20
CA GLU A 60 -1.21 0.14 -7.98
C GLU A 60 -0.42 -0.32 -6.75
N ALA A 61 -0.19 -1.62 -6.62
CA ALA A 61 0.60 -2.17 -5.50
C ALA A 61 2.03 -1.63 -5.46
N GLU A 62 2.67 -1.47 -6.62
CA GLU A 62 4.00 -0.86 -6.72
C GLU A 62 3.99 0.60 -6.29
N THR A 63 2.99 1.37 -6.73
CA THR A 63 2.85 2.79 -6.40
C THR A 63 2.66 3.00 -4.89
N GLU A 64 1.86 2.15 -4.23
CA GLU A 64 1.66 2.19 -2.78
C GLU A 64 2.98 1.97 -2.02
N TYR A 65 3.81 1.03 -2.45
CA TYR A 65 5.12 0.82 -1.83
C TYR A 65 6.07 1.99 -2.05
N ILE A 66 6.16 2.49 -3.28
CA ILE A 66 7.00 3.64 -3.60
C ILE A 66 6.56 4.84 -2.75
N GLY A 67 5.26 5.10 -2.66
CA GLY A 67 4.69 6.17 -1.84
C GLY A 67 5.03 5.98 -0.36
N THR A 68 4.91 4.76 0.17
CA THR A 68 5.30 4.45 1.55
C THR A 68 6.78 4.72 1.79
N CYS A 69 7.66 4.22 0.93
CA CYS A 69 9.10 4.46 1.02
C CYS A 69 9.45 5.95 0.92
N GLN A 70 8.77 6.70 0.05
CA GLN A 70 8.95 8.15 -0.06
C GLN A 70 8.50 8.86 1.22
N MET A 71 7.35 8.49 1.79
CA MET A 71 6.84 9.05 3.05
C MET A 71 7.77 8.79 4.23
N THR A 72 8.39 7.62 4.29
CA THR A 72 9.33 7.29 5.37
C THR A 72 10.71 7.93 5.18
N SER A 73 11.15 8.10 3.93
CA SER A 73 12.51 8.58 3.63
C SER A 73 12.61 10.09 3.49
N TYR A 74 11.54 10.74 3.02
CA TYR A 74 11.51 12.18 2.67
C TYR A 74 10.27 12.90 3.23
N PRO A 75 9.99 12.79 4.56
CA PRO A 75 8.79 13.37 5.14
C PRO A 75 8.76 14.91 5.05
N GLU A 76 9.92 15.57 5.16
CA GLU A 76 10.02 17.03 5.12
C GLU A 76 9.76 17.59 3.73
N GLU A 77 10.30 16.93 2.70
CA GLU A 77 10.10 17.27 1.31
C GLU A 77 8.63 17.09 0.91
N ILE A 78 8.01 15.99 1.35
CA ILE A 78 6.57 15.75 1.13
C ILE A 78 5.73 16.84 1.81
N GLN A 79 6.09 17.23 3.03
CA GLN A 79 5.40 18.33 3.71
C GLN A 79 5.57 19.66 2.97
N CYS A 80 6.77 19.95 2.47
CA CYS A 80 7.03 21.16 1.70
C CYS A 80 6.22 21.19 0.39
N LEU A 81 6.16 20.06 -0.32
CA LEU A 81 5.34 19.91 -1.52
C LEU A 81 3.84 20.10 -1.20
N THR A 82 3.35 19.50 -0.11
CA THR A 82 1.96 19.62 0.34
C THR A 82 1.62 21.08 0.67
N ASP A 83 2.56 21.80 1.27
CA ASP A 83 2.43 23.22 1.63
C ASP A 83 2.62 24.18 0.44
N ASN A 84 2.84 23.69 -0.79
CA ASN A 84 3.25 24.49 -1.95
C ASN A 84 4.49 25.37 -1.70
N LYS A 85 5.41 24.90 -0.85
CA LYS A 85 6.69 25.55 -0.57
C LYS A 85 7.79 24.96 -1.45
N LYS A 86 8.88 25.70 -1.63
CA LYS A 86 10.07 25.18 -2.32
C LYS A 86 10.66 24.05 -1.49
N VAL A 87 10.91 22.91 -2.13
CA VAL A 87 11.63 21.78 -1.54
C VAL A 87 13.06 22.24 -1.23
N SER A 88 13.51 22.03 0.00
CA SER A 88 14.90 22.25 0.39
C SER A 88 15.80 21.26 -0.37
N PRO A 89 17.02 21.66 -0.81
CA PRO A 89 17.95 20.72 -1.44
C PRO A 89 18.26 19.57 -0.47
N LEU A 90 18.24 18.34 -0.97
CA LEU A 90 18.71 17.15 -0.24
C LEU A 90 20.14 17.42 0.27
N VAL A 91 20.33 17.42 1.59
CA VAL A 91 21.66 17.56 2.24
C VAL A 91 22.31 16.19 2.39
#